data_AF-A0A812MH82-F1
#
_entry.id   AF-A0A812MH82-F1
#
_cell.length_a   1.000
_cell.length_b   1.000
_cell.length_c   1.000
_cell.angle_alpha   90.00
_cell.angle_beta   90.00
_cell.angle_gamma   90.00
#
_symmetry.space_group_name_H-M   'P 1'
#
loop_
_entity.id
_entity.type
_entity.pdbx_description
1 polymer ?
#
loop_
_entity_poly.entity_id
_entity_poly.type
_entity_poly.pdbx_seq_one_letter_code
_entity_poly.pdbx_strand_id
1 'polypeptide(L)'
;MPLRWLPSPQGWGWLQSANGMAQASDIYSDPTFGLTSMKFRMFLLLIVLLWGLAAVEEFRCILVWWNVLLALPPLSQPCIMGKVEEDGENNLEVCGIHRRSRWINISLNLLPRTVLQCLIFYVGIKYLLSVRNVSDLILNSLALTFLVTVDEMLFEAFASETDAALIRRCKSIHGRSVACVDRMLSFTRSTVGLWIFAPILLVICYNVIEDAAQTFLQARATYCLCDIRGEDCLSHQLQHVLSPE
;
A
#
# COMPACT_ATOMS: atom_id res chain seq x y z
N MET A 1 9.29 71.23 -12.87
CA MET A 1 8.40 70.24 -13.52
C MET A 1 8.46 68.93 -12.73
N PRO A 2 7.34 68.47 -12.14
CA PRO A 2 7.20 67.08 -11.73
C PRO A 2 6.05 66.39 -12.47
N LEU A 3 6.35 65.20 -13.02
CA LEU A 3 5.41 64.26 -13.62
C LEU A 3 4.74 63.44 -12.49
N ARG A 4 3.42 63.52 -12.39
CA ARG A 4 2.59 62.72 -11.47
C ARG A 4 1.71 61.79 -12.32
N TRP A 5 2.19 60.57 -12.55
CA TRP A 5 1.38 59.47 -13.10
C TRP A 5 0.73 58.74 -11.93
N LEU A 6 -0.58 58.90 -11.76
CA LEU A 6 -1.40 58.07 -10.88
C LEU A 6 -2.27 57.17 -11.76
N PRO A 7 -2.18 55.84 -11.61
CA PRO A 7 -3.03 54.92 -12.37
C PRO A 7 -4.49 55.00 -11.91
N SER A 8 -5.40 54.89 -12.86
CA SER A 8 -6.85 55.01 -12.68
C SER A 8 -7.47 53.82 -11.92
N PRO A 9 -8.56 54.01 -11.14
CA PRO A 9 -9.03 53.06 -10.12
C PRO A 9 -9.88 51.88 -10.64
N GLN A 10 -9.86 51.55 -11.94
CA GLN A 10 -10.77 50.54 -12.51
C GLN A 10 -10.22 49.09 -12.52
N GLY A 11 -9.10 48.83 -11.84
CA GLY A 11 -8.40 47.52 -11.85
C GLY A 11 -8.62 46.59 -10.65
N TRP A 12 -9.55 46.87 -9.73
CA TRP A 12 -9.66 46.15 -8.45
C TRP A 12 -10.55 44.88 -8.48
N GLY A 13 -11.11 44.50 -9.63
CA GLY A 13 -11.97 43.30 -9.74
C GLY A 13 -11.27 42.00 -9.36
N TRP A 14 -9.96 41.90 -9.59
CA TRP A 14 -9.16 40.71 -9.25
C TRP A 14 -8.99 40.51 -7.73
N LEU A 15 -9.03 41.59 -6.94
CA LEU A 15 -8.88 41.51 -5.48
C LEU A 15 -10.14 41.00 -4.77
N GLN A 16 -11.33 41.24 -5.35
CA GLN A 16 -12.55 40.58 -4.87
C GLN A 16 -12.57 39.09 -5.18
N SER A 17 -12.00 38.66 -6.32
CA SER A 17 -11.85 37.24 -6.64
C SER A 17 -10.81 36.55 -5.75
N ALA A 18 -9.70 37.24 -5.43
CA ALA A 18 -8.67 36.73 -4.51
C ALA A 18 -9.18 36.54 -3.07
N ASN A 19 -10.01 37.47 -2.56
CA ASN A 19 -10.61 37.33 -1.22
C ASN A 19 -11.62 36.18 -1.16
N GLY A 20 -12.36 35.90 -2.24
CA GLY A 20 -13.24 34.74 -2.32
C GLY A 20 -12.48 33.41 -2.32
N MET A 21 -11.32 33.35 -2.98
CA MET A 21 -10.45 32.16 -2.96
C MET A 21 -9.78 31.95 -1.59
N ALA A 22 -9.37 33.03 -0.90
CA ALA A 22 -8.83 32.94 0.45
C ALA A 22 -9.86 32.45 1.47
N GLN A 23 -11.11 32.93 1.39
CA GLN A 23 -12.18 32.44 2.28
C GLN A 23 -12.58 30.99 1.99
N ALA A 24 -12.56 30.57 0.72
CA ALA A 24 -12.76 29.15 0.39
C ALA A 24 -11.62 28.30 0.96
N SER A 25 -10.37 28.78 0.91
CA SER A 25 -9.22 28.10 1.50
C SER A 25 -9.36 27.89 3.01
N ASP A 26 -9.86 28.88 3.76
CA ASP A 26 -10.04 28.74 5.21
C ASP A 26 -11.06 27.67 5.58
N ILE A 27 -12.14 27.53 4.79
CA ILE A 27 -13.14 26.46 4.95
C ILE A 27 -12.54 25.07 4.68
N TYR A 28 -11.56 24.97 3.77
CA TYR A 28 -10.83 23.73 3.50
C TYR A 28 -9.65 23.50 4.45
N SER A 29 -9.22 24.51 5.21
CA SER A 29 -8.12 24.40 6.18
C SER A 29 -8.55 23.83 7.52
N ASP A 30 -9.86 23.70 7.77
CA ASP A 30 -10.35 23.11 9.01
C ASP A 30 -9.93 21.63 9.06
N PRO A 31 -8.98 21.24 9.93
CA PRO A 31 -8.43 19.90 9.98
C PRO A 31 -9.48 18.84 10.35
N THR A 32 -10.66 19.28 10.83
CA THR A 32 -11.77 18.40 11.19
C THR A 32 -12.69 18.08 10.02
N PHE A 33 -12.72 18.90 8.96
CA PHE A 33 -13.64 18.72 7.83
C PHE A 33 -13.33 17.46 7.02
N GLY A 34 -12.04 17.12 6.90
CA GLY A 34 -11.61 15.88 6.23
C GLY A 34 -12.18 14.62 6.87
N LEU A 35 -12.39 14.61 8.19
CA LEU A 35 -12.66 13.38 8.95
C LEU A 35 -14.14 13.01 9.07
N THR A 36 -15.01 14.00 8.98
CA THR A 36 -16.46 13.82 9.08
C THR A 36 -17.11 13.67 7.71
N SER A 37 -16.47 14.17 6.65
CA SER A 37 -17.01 14.09 5.30
C SER A 37 -17.07 12.66 4.77
N MET A 38 -18.27 12.19 4.42
CA MET A 38 -18.47 10.88 3.79
C MET A 38 -17.65 10.73 2.50
N LYS A 39 -17.44 11.83 1.77
CA LYS A 39 -16.64 11.84 0.54
C LYS A 39 -15.18 11.45 0.81
N PHE A 40 -14.57 11.99 1.86
CA PHE A 40 -13.20 11.67 2.24
C PHE A 40 -13.09 10.21 2.70
N ARG A 41 -14.03 9.72 3.52
CA ARG A 41 -14.03 8.33 3.99
C ARG A 41 -14.12 7.31 2.85
N MET A 42 -14.99 7.56 1.88
CA MET A 42 -15.10 6.70 0.69
C MET A 42 -13.83 6.73 -0.14
N PHE A 43 -13.20 7.90 -0.28
CA PHE A 43 -11.94 8.04 -1.00
C PHE A 43 -10.77 7.34 -0.30
N LEU A 44 -10.66 7.48 1.02
CA LEU A 44 -9.70 6.77 1.86
C LEU A 44 -9.88 5.26 1.72
N LEU A 45 -11.11 4.76 1.85
CA LEU A 45 -11.42 3.34 1.70
C LEU A 45 -11.02 2.83 0.32
N LEU A 46 -11.30 3.60 -0.74
CA LEU A 46 -10.90 3.26 -2.10
C LEU A 46 -9.37 3.15 -2.22
N ILE A 47 -8.61 4.13 -1.71
CA ILE A 47 -7.15 4.09 -1.76
C ILE A 47 -6.58 2.91 -0.96
N VAL A 48 -7.09 2.66 0.24
CA VAL A 48 -6.66 1.52 1.06
C VAL A 48 -7.03 0.19 0.39
N LEU A 49 -8.17 0.12 -0.29
CA LEU A 49 -8.56 -1.06 -1.09
C LEU A 49 -7.62 -1.26 -2.26
N LEU A 50 -7.29 -0.20 -3.02
CA LEU A 50 -6.33 -0.27 -4.13
C LEU A 50 -4.95 -0.70 -3.64
N TRP A 51 -4.49 -0.16 -2.51
CA TRP A 51 -3.25 -0.59 -1.85
C TRP A 51 -3.30 -2.08 -1.47
N GLY A 52 -4.44 -2.53 -0.92
CA GLY A 52 -4.67 -3.94 -0.63
C GLY A 52 -4.57 -4.82 -1.88
N LEU A 53 -5.19 -4.42 -2.99
CA LEU A 53 -5.13 -5.16 -4.26
C LEU A 53 -3.70 -5.22 -4.83
N ALA A 54 -2.96 -4.11 -4.78
CA ALA A 54 -1.56 -4.09 -5.20
C ALA A 54 -0.70 -5.02 -4.34
N ALA A 55 -0.87 -4.99 -3.01
CA ALA A 55 -0.15 -5.90 -2.12
C ALA A 55 -0.49 -7.38 -2.37
N VAL A 56 -1.74 -7.68 -2.75
CA VAL A 56 -2.19 -9.03 -3.11
C VAL A 56 -1.47 -9.57 -4.34
N GLU A 57 -1.25 -8.75 -5.35
CA GLU A 57 -0.50 -9.14 -6.55
C GLU A 57 0.92 -9.59 -6.18
N GLU A 58 1.60 -8.80 -5.35
CA GLU A 58 2.93 -9.13 -4.84
C GLU A 58 2.96 -10.42 -4.01
N PHE A 59 1.99 -10.59 -3.10
CA PHE A 59 1.88 -11.83 -2.32
C PHE A 59 1.70 -13.06 -3.21
N ARG A 60 0.93 -12.95 -4.29
CA ARG A 60 0.76 -14.05 -5.26
C ARG A 60 2.09 -14.40 -5.93
N CYS A 61 2.86 -13.40 -6.35
CA CYS A 61 4.18 -13.60 -6.92
C CYS A 61 5.10 -14.35 -5.93
N ILE A 62 5.14 -13.92 -4.67
CA ILE A 62 5.91 -14.58 -3.61
C ILE A 62 5.46 -16.03 -3.40
N LEU A 63 4.15 -16.29 -3.35
CA LEU A 63 3.60 -17.64 -3.19
C LEU A 63 3.93 -18.57 -4.36
N VAL A 64 3.93 -18.06 -5.60
CA VAL A 64 4.37 -18.82 -6.77
C VAL A 64 5.85 -19.21 -6.62
N TRP A 65 6.70 -18.30 -6.16
CA TRP A 65 8.11 -18.60 -5.90
C TRP A 65 8.31 -19.62 -4.78
N TRP A 66 7.52 -19.55 -3.70
CA TRP A 66 7.47 -20.60 -2.68
C TRP A 66 7.10 -21.95 -3.29
N ASN A 67 6.08 -21.99 -4.15
CA ASN A 67 5.68 -23.23 -4.83
C ASN A 67 6.84 -23.79 -5.65
N VAL A 68 7.46 -22.97 -6.49
CA VAL A 68 8.57 -23.39 -7.38
C VAL A 68 9.72 -23.97 -6.54
N LEU A 69 10.19 -23.24 -5.53
CA LEU A 69 11.33 -23.69 -4.72
C LEU A 69 11.05 -24.94 -3.88
N LEU A 70 9.81 -25.14 -3.43
CA LEU A 70 9.40 -26.33 -2.69
C LEU A 70 9.09 -27.52 -3.59
N ALA A 71 8.52 -27.28 -4.77
CA ALA A 71 8.14 -28.30 -5.77
C ALA A 71 9.34 -28.90 -6.49
N LEU A 72 10.41 -28.13 -6.70
CA LEU A 72 11.59 -28.65 -7.40
C LEU A 72 12.17 -29.86 -6.63
N PRO A 73 12.45 -30.99 -7.29
CA PRO A 73 13.12 -32.12 -6.64
C PRO A 73 14.58 -31.78 -6.31
N PRO A 74 15.15 -32.33 -5.22
CA PRO A 74 16.57 -32.19 -4.94
C PRO A 74 17.37 -32.98 -5.97
N LEU A 75 18.38 -32.35 -6.55
CA LEU A 75 19.27 -33.00 -7.52
C LEU A 75 20.05 -34.16 -6.84
N SER A 76 19.86 -35.39 -7.31
CA SER A 76 20.69 -36.55 -6.93
C SER A 76 21.93 -36.72 -7.82
N GLN A 77 21.90 -36.17 -9.04
CA GLN A 77 23.00 -36.21 -10.02
C GLN A 77 23.36 -34.79 -10.50
N PRO A 78 24.63 -34.49 -10.82
CA PRO A 78 25.07 -33.15 -11.20
C PRO A 78 24.68 -32.80 -12.65
N CYS A 79 23.40 -32.55 -12.92
CA CYS A 79 22.98 -31.94 -14.17
C CYS A 79 22.34 -30.58 -13.90
N ILE A 80 23.10 -29.51 -14.12
CA ILE A 80 22.63 -28.13 -13.93
C ILE A 80 21.89 -27.65 -15.19
N MET A 81 22.25 -28.16 -16.38
CA MET A 81 21.57 -27.87 -17.65
C MET A 81 21.73 -29.05 -18.61
N GLY A 82 20.61 -29.72 -18.92
CA GLY A 82 20.55 -30.66 -20.03
C GLY A 82 20.27 -29.89 -21.32
N LYS A 83 21.07 -30.09 -22.37
CA LYS A 83 20.69 -29.68 -23.72
C LYS A 83 19.75 -30.74 -24.27
N VAL A 84 18.50 -30.38 -24.51
CA VAL A 84 17.57 -31.22 -25.27
C VAL A 84 17.57 -30.68 -26.69
N GLU A 85 18.19 -31.41 -27.62
CA GLU A 85 18.04 -31.14 -29.06
C GLU A 85 16.68 -31.70 -29.51
N GLU A 86 15.64 -30.88 -29.36
CA GLU A 86 14.34 -31.09 -30.00
C GLU A 86 14.24 -30.01 -31.10
N ASP A 87 14.07 -30.41 -32.36
CA ASP A 87 13.86 -29.54 -33.54
C ASP A 87 14.95 -28.49 -33.87
N GLY A 88 16.18 -28.67 -33.42
CA GLY A 88 17.31 -27.78 -33.78
C GLY A 88 17.34 -26.45 -33.00
N GLU A 89 16.44 -26.27 -32.03
CA GLU A 89 16.51 -25.17 -31.06
C GLU A 89 17.17 -25.65 -29.76
N ASN A 90 18.25 -24.97 -29.34
CA ASN A 90 18.97 -25.26 -28.10
C ASN A 90 18.15 -24.82 -26.88
N ASN A 91 17.17 -25.63 -26.48
CA ASN A 91 16.36 -25.40 -25.31
C ASN A 91 17.09 -25.89 -24.04
N LEU A 92 17.09 -25.03 -23.01
CA LEU A 92 17.69 -25.31 -21.71
C LEU A 92 16.60 -25.79 -20.74
N GLU A 93 16.70 -27.06 -20.32
CA GLU A 93 15.82 -27.61 -19.29
C GLU A 93 16.51 -27.59 -17.91
N VAL A 94 15.78 -27.08 -16.91
CA VAL A 94 16.24 -27.01 -15.53
C VAL A 94 15.91 -28.33 -14.83
N CYS A 95 16.91 -29.22 -14.68
CA CYS A 95 16.70 -30.56 -14.11
C CYS A 95 16.46 -30.56 -12.58
N GLY A 96 16.79 -29.46 -11.88
CA GLY A 96 16.50 -29.29 -10.45
C GLY A 96 17.48 -28.37 -9.73
N ILE A 97 17.40 -28.31 -8.39
CA ILE A 97 18.26 -27.46 -7.56
C ILE A 97 18.94 -28.25 -6.45
N HIS A 98 20.21 -27.91 -6.17
CA HIS A 98 20.95 -28.52 -5.07
C HIS A 98 20.36 -28.09 -3.71
N ARG A 99 20.35 -29.00 -2.72
CA ARG A 99 19.70 -28.74 -1.41
C ARG A 99 20.27 -27.51 -0.70
N ARG A 100 21.60 -27.31 -0.73
CA ARG A 100 22.25 -26.14 -0.12
C ARG A 100 21.81 -24.85 -0.79
N SER A 101 21.83 -24.79 -2.12
CA SER A 101 21.40 -23.61 -2.89
C SER A 101 19.92 -23.30 -2.64
N ARG A 102 19.06 -24.31 -2.53
CA ARG A 102 17.65 -24.12 -2.16
C ARG A 102 17.50 -23.40 -0.84
N TRP A 103 18.16 -23.90 0.21
CA TRP A 103 18.07 -23.28 1.53
C TRP A 103 18.64 -21.87 1.56
N ILE A 104 19.75 -21.63 0.86
CA ILE A 104 20.34 -20.29 0.71
C ILE A 104 19.35 -19.34 0.01
N ASN A 105 18.72 -19.77 -1.09
CA ASN A 105 17.70 -18.95 -1.78
C ASN A 105 16.49 -18.68 -0.88
N ILE A 106 16.02 -19.68 -0.13
CA ILE A 106 14.90 -19.49 0.79
C ILE A 106 15.28 -18.50 1.90
N SER A 107 16.45 -18.66 2.54
CA SER A 107 16.83 -17.84 3.69
C SER A 107 17.27 -16.43 3.33
N LEU A 108 17.98 -16.24 2.22
CA LEU A 108 18.57 -14.95 1.85
C LEU A 108 17.71 -14.13 0.88
N ASN A 109 16.77 -14.76 0.16
CA ASN A 109 15.95 -14.07 -0.84
C ASN A 109 14.46 -14.17 -0.49
N LEU A 110 13.90 -15.38 -0.50
CA LEU A 110 12.45 -15.54 -0.43
C LEU A 110 11.86 -15.16 0.93
N LEU A 111 12.50 -15.56 2.02
CA LEU A 111 12.07 -15.26 3.38
C LEU A 111 12.15 -13.75 3.69
N PRO A 112 13.28 -13.04 3.47
CA PRO A 112 13.33 -11.60 3.70
C PRO A 112 12.35 -10.85 2.80
N ARG A 113 12.16 -11.24 1.54
CA ARG A 113 11.12 -10.64 0.66
C ARG A 113 9.71 -10.83 1.24
N THR A 114 9.40 -12.02 1.75
CA THR A 114 8.10 -12.29 2.39
C THR A 114 7.90 -11.42 3.63
N VAL A 115 8.92 -11.30 4.49
CA VAL A 115 8.85 -10.47 5.70
C VAL A 115 8.71 -8.99 5.34
N LEU A 116 9.51 -8.50 4.38
CA LEU A 116 9.45 -7.12 3.92
C LEU A 116 8.07 -6.78 3.36
N GLN A 117 7.49 -7.66 2.55
CA GLN A 117 6.14 -7.47 2.00
C GLN A 117 5.07 -7.41 3.09
N CYS A 118 5.14 -8.29 4.10
CA CYS A 118 4.23 -8.24 5.25
C CYS A 118 4.37 -6.92 6.03
N LEU A 119 5.60 -6.46 6.26
CA LEU A 119 5.87 -5.20 6.97
C LEU A 119 5.38 -3.99 6.18
N ILE A 120 5.69 -3.91 4.87
CA ILE A 120 5.25 -2.83 3.98
C ILE A 120 3.73 -2.79 3.92
N PHE A 121 3.07 -3.93 3.80
CA PHE A 121 1.61 -4.00 3.79
C PHE A 121 1.01 -3.43 5.09
N TYR A 122 1.49 -3.89 6.25
CA TYR A 122 0.99 -3.44 7.55
C TYR A 122 1.28 -1.94 7.80
N VAL A 123 2.51 -1.51 7.58
CA VAL A 123 2.93 -0.12 7.76
C VAL A 123 2.21 0.78 6.76
N GLY A 124 2.04 0.35 5.50
CA GLY A 124 1.34 1.09 4.46
C GLY A 124 -0.11 1.37 4.81
N ILE A 125 -0.84 0.38 5.35
CA ILE A 125 -2.21 0.59 5.85
C ILE A 125 -2.21 1.65 6.95
N LYS A 126 -1.36 1.47 7.97
CA LYS A 126 -1.29 2.40 9.10
C LYS A 126 -0.91 3.81 8.65
N TYR A 127 0.01 3.92 7.70
CA TYR A 127 0.46 5.18 7.13
C TYR A 127 -0.66 5.90 6.36
N LEU A 128 -1.39 5.18 5.49
CA LEU A 128 -2.52 5.74 4.75
C LEU A 128 -3.65 6.21 5.67
N LEU A 129 -3.95 5.45 6.74
CA LEU A 129 -4.98 5.82 7.72
C LEU A 129 -4.59 7.04 8.56
N SER A 130 -3.29 7.31 8.74
CA SER A 130 -2.85 8.46 9.54
C SER A 130 -3.11 9.83 8.88
N VAL A 131 -3.37 9.85 7.56
CA VAL A 131 -3.47 11.08 6.77
C VAL A 131 -4.85 11.72 6.89
N ARG A 132 -4.88 13.04 7.08
CA ARG A 132 -6.10 13.83 7.29
C ARG A 132 -6.51 14.68 6.07
N ASN A 133 -5.58 14.89 5.13
CA ASN A 133 -5.80 15.70 3.93
C ASN A 133 -5.79 14.84 2.65
N VAL A 134 -6.65 15.17 1.68
CA VAL A 134 -6.74 14.43 0.39
C VAL A 134 -5.44 14.52 -0.41
N SER A 135 -4.82 15.70 -0.47
CA SER A 135 -3.57 15.92 -1.22
C SER A 135 -2.45 15.04 -0.65
N ASP A 136 -2.29 15.04 0.66
CA ASP A 136 -1.30 14.23 1.36
C ASP A 136 -1.58 12.74 1.17
N LEU A 137 -2.86 12.34 1.12
CA LEU A 137 -3.24 10.94 0.94
C LEU A 137 -2.83 10.41 -0.44
N ILE A 138 -2.99 11.24 -1.47
CA ILE A 138 -2.56 10.91 -2.85
C ILE A 138 -1.04 10.84 -2.92
N LEU A 139 -0.32 11.80 -2.33
CA LEU A 139 1.14 11.79 -2.31
C LEU A 139 1.69 10.57 -1.58
N ASN A 140 1.07 10.21 -0.46
CA ASN A 140 1.47 9.07 0.36
C ASN A 140 1.18 7.73 -0.33
N SER A 141 0.05 7.60 -1.04
CA SER A 141 -0.24 6.39 -1.82
C SER A 141 0.70 6.22 -3.00
N LEU A 142 1.05 7.30 -3.70
CA LEU A 142 2.05 7.28 -4.77
C LEU A 142 3.44 6.88 -4.25
N ALA A 143 3.85 7.40 -3.08
CA ALA A 143 5.10 7.03 -2.44
C ALA A 143 5.16 5.54 -2.06
N LEU A 144 4.05 5.00 -1.57
CA LEU A 144 3.93 3.56 -1.26
C LEU A 144 4.03 2.70 -2.51
N THR A 145 3.34 3.07 -3.60
CA THR A 145 3.46 2.37 -4.88
C THR A 145 4.90 2.41 -5.39
N PHE A 146 5.57 3.57 -5.32
CA PHE A 146 6.97 3.69 -5.70
C PHE A 146 7.85 2.73 -4.89
N LEU A 147 7.66 2.67 -3.56
CA LEU A 147 8.40 1.77 -2.68
C LEU A 147 8.25 0.30 -3.10
N VAL A 148 7.03 -0.11 -3.46
CA VAL A 148 6.77 -1.48 -3.96
C VAL A 148 7.46 -1.70 -5.31
N THR A 149 7.49 -0.75 -6.23
CA THR A 149 8.14 -0.94 -7.54
C THR A 149 9.68 -0.85 -7.53
N VAL A 150 10.26 -0.27 -6.49
CA VAL A 150 11.71 -0.05 -6.41
C VAL A 150 12.48 -1.36 -6.25
N ASP A 151 11.91 -2.39 -5.62
CA ASP A 151 12.59 -3.67 -5.47
C ASP A 151 12.79 -4.36 -6.83
N GLU A 152 11.80 -4.28 -7.72
CA GLU A 152 11.88 -4.76 -9.10
C GLU A 152 12.95 -3.99 -9.89
N MET A 153 12.96 -2.66 -9.79
CA MET A 153 13.97 -1.82 -10.46
C MET A 153 15.39 -2.12 -9.97
N LEU A 154 15.57 -2.34 -8.67
CA LEU A 154 16.86 -2.73 -8.11
C LEU A 154 17.28 -4.12 -8.59
N PHE A 155 16.35 -5.07 -8.65
CA PHE A 155 16.64 -6.40 -9.19
C PHE A 155 17.08 -6.31 -10.65
N GLU A 156 16.38 -5.54 -11.48
CA GLU A 156 16.76 -5.32 -12.88
C GLU A 156 18.12 -4.65 -13.02
N ALA A 157 18.46 -3.69 -12.14
CA ALA A 157 19.74 -2.99 -12.16
C ALA A 157 20.92 -3.88 -11.71
N PHE A 158 20.69 -4.81 -10.78
CA PHE A 158 21.74 -5.70 -10.27
C PHE A 158 21.85 -7.02 -11.06
N ALA A 159 20.80 -7.42 -11.78
CA ALA A 159 20.85 -8.61 -12.64
C ALA A 159 21.76 -8.35 -13.84
N SER A 160 22.75 -9.23 -14.05
CA SER A 160 23.64 -9.11 -15.21
C SER A 160 22.86 -9.37 -16.50
N GLU A 161 23.22 -8.71 -17.60
CA GLU A 161 22.61 -8.96 -18.91
C GLU A 161 22.73 -10.43 -19.34
N THR A 162 23.80 -11.10 -18.90
CA THR A 162 24.05 -12.52 -19.19
C THR A 162 23.05 -13.41 -18.45
N ASP A 163 22.77 -13.11 -17.18
CA ASP A 163 21.78 -13.85 -16.38
C ASP A 163 20.37 -13.61 -16.91
N ALA A 164 20.03 -12.38 -17.29
CA ALA A 164 18.74 -12.05 -17.90
C ALA A 164 18.55 -12.76 -19.25
N ALA A 165 19.59 -12.80 -20.09
CA ALA A 165 19.57 -13.53 -21.36
C ALA A 165 19.42 -15.05 -21.13
N LEU A 166 20.02 -15.57 -20.07
CA LEU A 166 19.93 -16.98 -19.72
C LEU A 166 18.52 -17.35 -19.22
N ILE A 167 17.92 -16.52 -18.36
CA ILE A 167 16.53 -16.69 -17.89
C ILE A 167 15.54 -16.67 -19.05
N ARG A 168 15.72 -15.78 -20.04
CA ARG A 168 14.87 -15.71 -21.24
C ARG A 168 14.93 -16.96 -22.12
N ARG A 169 16.03 -17.72 -22.06
CA ARG A 169 16.21 -18.98 -22.81
C ARG A 169 15.72 -20.21 -22.04
N CYS A 170 15.35 -20.07 -20.76
CA CYS A 170 14.81 -21.18 -20.00
C CYS A 170 13.37 -21.50 -20.43
N LYS A 171 13.11 -22.75 -20.81
CA LYS A 171 11.75 -23.24 -21.08
C LYS A 171 10.94 -23.26 -19.79
N SER A 172 9.62 -23.12 -19.89
CA SER A 172 8.73 -23.19 -18.72
C SER A 172 8.87 -24.53 -18.00
N ILE A 173 9.15 -24.46 -16.69
CA ILE A 173 9.36 -25.64 -15.87
C ILE A 173 8.01 -26.33 -15.67
N HIS A 174 7.83 -27.51 -16.25
CA HIS A 174 6.70 -28.40 -15.98
C HIS A 174 6.99 -29.20 -14.70
N GLY A 175 6.83 -28.53 -13.55
CA GLY A 175 7.09 -29.11 -12.24
C GLY A 175 5.87 -29.79 -11.62
N ARG A 176 6.11 -30.81 -10.79
CA ARG A 176 5.08 -31.44 -9.95
C ARG A 176 4.70 -30.43 -8.85
N SER A 177 3.49 -29.89 -8.87
CA SER A 177 3.05 -28.91 -7.87
C SER A 177 2.94 -29.54 -6.48
N VAL A 178 3.22 -28.77 -5.42
CA VAL A 178 2.93 -29.21 -4.06
C VAL A 178 1.43 -29.07 -3.86
N ALA A 179 0.71 -30.17 -3.60
CA ALA A 179 -0.76 -30.19 -3.54
C ALA A 179 -1.37 -29.12 -2.61
N CYS A 180 -0.69 -28.76 -1.50
CA CYS A 180 -1.13 -27.69 -0.61
C CYS A 180 -1.05 -26.31 -1.27
N VAL A 181 0.08 -25.99 -1.90
CA VAL A 181 0.31 -24.71 -2.55
C VAL A 181 -0.51 -24.61 -3.84
N ASP A 182 -0.66 -25.71 -4.58
CA ASP A 182 -1.51 -25.77 -5.75
C ASP A 182 -2.99 -25.62 -5.40
N ARG A 183 -3.44 -26.19 -4.28
CA ARG A 183 -4.78 -25.93 -3.75
C ARG A 183 -4.94 -24.45 -3.38
N MET A 184 -3.93 -23.85 -2.76
CA MET A 184 -3.93 -22.42 -2.41
C MET A 184 -3.93 -21.52 -3.66
N LEU A 185 -3.12 -21.84 -4.68
CA LEU A 185 -3.04 -21.12 -5.96
C LEU A 185 -4.31 -21.31 -6.81
N SER A 186 -4.83 -22.53 -6.87
CA SER A 186 -6.11 -22.85 -7.51
C SER A 186 -7.25 -22.09 -6.85
N PHE A 187 -7.23 -22.01 -5.52
CA PHE A 187 -8.16 -21.18 -4.78
C PHE A 187 -8.03 -19.71 -5.19
N THR A 188 -6.81 -19.15 -5.26
CA THR A 188 -6.60 -17.77 -5.73
C THR A 188 -7.05 -17.51 -7.17
N ARG A 189 -7.04 -18.53 -8.04
CA ARG A 189 -7.50 -18.41 -9.43
C ARG A 189 -9.02 -18.42 -9.57
N SER A 190 -9.72 -19.03 -8.61
CA SER A 190 -11.18 -19.04 -8.55
C SER A 190 -11.71 -17.70 -8.01
N THR A 191 -12.96 -17.34 -8.30
CA THR A 191 -13.66 -16.20 -7.64
C THR A 191 -13.69 -16.37 -6.11
N VAL A 192 -13.56 -17.62 -5.64
CA VAL A 192 -13.42 -17.93 -4.22
C VAL A 192 -12.07 -17.46 -3.66
N GLY A 193 -11.06 -17.27 -4.50
CA GLY A 193 -9.74 -16.75 -4.15
C GLY A 193 -9.76 -15.37 -3.52
N LEU A 194 -10.78 -14.57 -3.82
CA LEU A 194 -11.03 -13.30 -3.13
C LEU A 194 -11.21 -13.51 -1.61
N TRP A 195 -11.75 -14.65 -1.18
CA TRP A 195 -11.91 -15.00 0.24
C TRP A 195 -10.59 -15.30 0.93
N ILE A 196 -9.53 -15.70 0.22
CA ILE A 196 -8.20 -15.83 0.85
C ILE A 196 -7.67 -14.47 1.31
N PHE A 197 -8.16 -13.41 0.67
CA PHE A 197 -7.87 -12.03 1.03
C PHE A 197 -8.93 -11.43 1.95
N ALA A 198 -9.99 -12.18 2.31
CA ALA A 198 -10.93 -11.75 3.35
C ALA A 198 -10.26 -11.46 4.71
N PRO A 199 -9.23 -12.19 5.17
CA PRO A 199 -8.49 -11.82 6.38
C PRO A 199 -7.76 -10.49 6.23
N ILE A 200 -7.17 -10.24 5.05
CA ILE A 200 -6.51 -8.96 4.73
C ILE A 200 -7.55 -7.83 4.73
N LEU A 201 -8.68 -8.03 4.06
CA LEU A 201 -9.80 -7.09 4.08
C LEU A 201 -10.37 -6.89 5.48
N LEU A 202 -10.43 -7.95 6.30
CA LEU A 202 -10.89 -7.88 7.68
C LEU A 202 -9.92 -7.07 8.54
N VAL A 203 -8.60 -7.27 8.37
CA VAL A 203 -7.57 -6.46 9.02
C VAL A 203 -7.68 -5.01 8.58
N ILE A 204 -7.86 -4.74 7.29
CA ILE A 204 -8.11 -3.39 6.77
C ILE A 204 -9.35 -2.78 7.42
N CYS A 205 -10.49 -3.49 7.40
CA CYS A 205 -11.73 -3.04 8.00
C CYS A 205 -11.59 -2.79 9.50
N TYR A 206 -10.90 -3.68 10.23
CA TYR A 206 -10.62 -3.51 11.65
C TYR A 206 -9.83 -2.23 11.92
N ASN A 207 -8.73 -2.01 11.20
CA ASN A 207 -7.91 -0.80 11.37
C ASN A 207 -8.69 0.47 10.97
N VAL A 208 -9.52 0.41 9.93
CA VAL A 208 -10.39 1.53 9.52
C VAL A 208 -11.42 1.85 10.59
N ILE A 209 -12.05 0.82 11.17
CA ILE A 209 -13.06 0.99 12.24
C ILE A 209 -12.38 1.54 13.51
N GLU A 210 -11.21 1.01 13.88
CA GLU A 210 -10.45 1.47 15.03
C GLU A 210 -10.02 2.93 14.87
N ASP A 211 -9.46 3.32 13.72
CA ASP A 211 -9.08 4.71 13.46
C ASP A 211 -10.31 5.64 13.43
N ALA A 212 -11.42 5.19 12.85
CA ALA A 212 -12.67 5.95 12.88
C ALA A 212 -13.18 6.17 14.31
N ALA A 213 -13.08 5.15 15.18
CA ALA A 213 -13.47 5.24 16.57
C ALA A 213 -12.56 6.19 17.38
N GLN A 214 -11.24 6.08 17.21
CA GLN A 214 -10.27 6.97 17.85
C GLN A 214 -10.47 8.43 17.41
N THR A 215 -10.68 8.63 16.11
CA THR A 215 -10.91 9.96 15.53
C THR A 215 -12.19 10.59 16.09
N PHE A 216 -13.27 9.82 16.23
CA PHE A 216 -14.52 10.33 16.81
C PHE A 216 -14.32 10.81 18.26
N LEU A 217 -13.52 10.08 19.03
CA LEU A 217 -13.24 10.41 20.43
C LEU A 217 -12.37 11.68 20.55
N GLN A 218 -11.37 11.83 19.66
CA GLN A 218 -10.56 13.05 19.56
C GLN A 218 -11.37 14.26 19.11
N ALA A 219 -12.29 14.09 18.14
CA ALA A 219 -13.19 15.15 17.70
C ALA A 219 -14.10 15.65 18.84
N ARG A 220 -14.63 14.73 19.66
CA ARG A 220 -15.46 15.10 20.82
C ARG A 220 -14.66 15.86 21.88
N ALA A 221 -13.41 15.44 22.14
CA ALA A 221 -12.54 16.11 23.10
C ALA A 221 -12.14 17.52 22.65
N THR A 222 -11.84 17.70 21.36
CA THR A 222 -11.46 19.01 20.78
C THR A 222 -12.65 19.96 20.69
N TYR A 223 -13.85 19.47 20.35
CA TYR A 223 -15.07 20.29 20.37
C TYR A 223 -15.31 20.91 21.75
N CYS A 224 -15.09 20.11 22.80
CA CYS A 224 -15.24 20.56 24.17
C CYS A 224 -14.25 21.67 24.58
N LEU A 225 -13.00 21.58 24.10
CA LEU A 225 -11.96 22.57 24.36
C LEU A 225 -12.21 23.90 23.64
N CYS A 226 -12.69 23.85 22.40
CA CYS A 226 -12.85 25.06 21.57
C CYS A 226 -14.15 25.81 21.85
N ASP A 227 -15.27 25.12 22.10
CA ASP A 227 -16.60 25.77 22.23
C ASP A 227 -16.99 26.01 23.69
N ILE A 228 -16.29 25.39 24.67
CA ILE A 228 -16.65 25.38 26.11
C ILE A 228 -18.12 24.92 26.35
N ARG A 229 -18.78 24.40 25.32
CA ARG A 229 -20.19 24.02 25.29
C ARG A 229 -20.33 22.55 24.93
N GLY A 230 -21.09 21.83 25.74
CA GLY A 230 -21.38 20.41 25.60
C GLY A 230 -21.76 19.82 26.96
N GLU A 231 -22.78 18.97 27.01
CA GLU A 231 -23.30 18.39 28.27
C GLU A 231 -22.24 17.54 29.00
N ASP A 232 -21.26 17.01 28.27
CA ASP A 232 -20.14 16.21 28.80
C ASP A 232 -18.85 17.00 29.06
N CYS A 233 -18.88 18.34 28.93
CA CYS A 233 -17.68 19.13 29.14
C CYS A 233 -17.34 19.31 30.62
N LEU A 234 -16.07 19.07 30.98
CA LEU A 234 -15.56 19.25 32.34
C LEU A 234 -15.80 20.69 32.87
N SER A 235 -15.75 21.69 31.99
CA SER A 235 -16.07 23.09 32.31
C SER A 235 -17.52 23.27 32.77
N HIS A 236 -18.45 22.55 32.16
CA HIS A 236 -19.86 22.55 32.53
C HIS A 236 -20.09 21.86 33.89
N GLN A 237 -19.36 20.76 34.14
CA GLN A 237 -19.37 20.11 35.46
C GLN A 237 -18.76 21.01 36.55
N LEU A 238 -17.69 21.74 36.25
CA LEU A 238 -17.06 22.68 37.19
C LEU A 238 -17.94 23.89 37.51
N GLN A 239 -18.68 24.44 36.53
CA GLN A 239 -19.64 25.52 36.79
C GLN A 239 -20.77 25.07 37.72
N HIS A 240 -21.25 23.84 37.58
CA HIS A 240 -22.28 23.29 38.47
C HIS A 240 -21.78 23.09 39.91
N VAL A 241 -20.50 22.80 40.09
CA VAL A 241 -19.89 22.65 41.43
C VAL A 241 -19.59 24.00 42.08
N LEU A 242 -19.21 25.02 41.29
CA LEU A 242 -18.83 26.35 41.79
C LEU A 242 -20.00 27.30 42.06
N SER A 243 -21.22 26.92 41.68
CA SER A 243 -22.44 27.69 41.96
C SER A 243 -23.39 26.92 42.89
N PRO A 244 -23.00 26.64 44.16
CA PRO A 244 -23.93 26.12 45.14
C PRO A 244 -24.92 27.23 45.51
N GLU A 245 -26.23 26.94 45.37
CA GLU A 245 -27.33 27.79 45.86
C GLU A 245 -27.25 28.06 47.37
#